data_AF-G7Q7S9-F1
#
_entry.id   AF-G7Q7S9-F1
#
_cell.length_a   1.000
_cell.length_b   1.000
_cell.length_c   1.000
_cell.angle_alpha   90.00
_cell.angle_beta   90.00
_cell.angle_gamma   90.00
#
_symmetry.space_group_name_H-M   'P 1'
#
loop_
_entity.id
_entity.type
_entity.pdbx_description
1 polymer ?
#
loop_
_entity_poly.entity_id
_entity_poly.type
_entity_poly.pdbx_seq_one_letter_code
_entity_poly.pdbx_strand_id
1 'polypeptide(L)'
;MNIGALVPARLGSRRLPRKNILPFHGRPLLCRTLDVLLDSNVFCDVTVSTESEEVAAVVREHYPAGDVAVLIRPDSLAGDDAPLARVADHYMEARPRLHWGGLFMPTFPFRRAGRLVEAAAAIHTGYPLRVQAVRPEQHWDQDYFFPHGGGFAPVFAGFPTLLRFSSTSYMLWRRETPQCTAMRLGYRLSEREHRLRIDLEETVDIDTPADLDLALRLAAGARLTQTPVATRTHGPWFVQAPATATDADVAAFLDWLGPDLLADPTAPLLLLQKPEPPLFTARLAIDLAELHFLNPTAQDHTWSPRYVTTANTAHCLPVYQQSPIWRLVARDTPLLAPPCPVSRAGLGQPIAAEERLVPAGRVRFVEDMAGLPFYQGAYTVAG
;
A
#
# COMPACT_ATOMS: atom_id res chain seq x y z
N MET A 1 -9.73 21.73 17.62
CA MET A 1 -9.53 20.30 17.95
C MET A 1 -8.03 20.06 18.03
N ASN A 2 -7.52 19.33 19.02
CA ASN A 2 -6.07 19.12 19.17
C ASN A 2 -5.64 17.89 18.36
N ILE A 3 -4.75 18.09 17.38
CA ILE A 3 -4.23 17.04 16.50
C ILE A 3 -2.73 16.93 16.75
N GLY A 4 -2.25 15.74 17.06
CA GLY A 4 -0.82 15.46 17.25
C GLY A 4 -0.24 14.59 16.13
N ALA A 5 1.06 14.70 15.91
CA ALA A 5 1.82 13.96 14.92
C ALA A 5 2.89 13.10 15.59
N LEU A 6 2.81 11.80 15.40
CA LEU A 6 3.77 10.81 15.83
C LEU A 6 4.66 10.39 14.65
N VAL A 7 5.97 10.49 14.85
CA VAL A 7 7.01 10.06 13.91
C VAL A 7 7.84 8.95 14.56
N PRO A 8 7.58 7.66 14.31
CA PRO A 8 8.37 6.57 14.87
C PRO A 8 9.71 6.44 14.12
N ALA A 9 10.81 6.66 14.83
CA ALA A 9 12.15 6.65 14.26
C ALA A 9 13.07 5.73 15.06
N ARG A 10 13.07 4.44 14.73
CA ARG A 10 13.99 3.45 15.31
C ARG A 10 15.36 3.47 14.65
N LEU A 11 16.41 3.12 15.37
CA LEU A 11 17.77 3.03 14.81
C LEU A 11 17.99 1.68 14.09
N GLY A 12 17.48 0.59 14.67
CA GLY A 12 17.73 -0.80 14.26
C GLY A 12 17.01 -1.26 12.98
N SER A 13 17.18 -0.55 11.87
CA SER A 13 16.66 -0.99 10.56
C SER A 13 17.59 -2.01 9.91
N ARG A 14 17.09 -3.23 9.61
CA ARG A 14 17.91 -4.33 9.04
C ARG A 14 18.27 -4.15 7.56
N ARG A 15 17.29 -3.79 6.72
CA ARG A 15 17.43 -3.70 5.25
C ARG A 15 18.23 -2.48 4.79
N LEU A 16 18.09 -1.37 5.52
CA LEU A 16 18.86 -0.15 5.34
C LEU A 16 19.28 0.34 6.74
N PRO A 17 20.52 0.05 7.18
CA PRO A 17 21.00 0.42 8.50
C PRO A 17 20.84 1.90 8.79
N ARG A 18 20.33 2.22 9.98
CA ARG A 18 20.19 3.61 10.46
C ARG A 18 19.37 4.52 9.53
N LYS A 19 18.47 3.95 8.72
CA LYS A 19 17.76 4.67 7.63
C LYS A 19 17.11 5.99 8.04
N ASN A 20 16.54 6.08 9.25
CA ASN A 20 15.85 7.29 9.70
C ASN A 20 16.79 8.48 9.87
N ILE A 21 18.06 8.24 10.20
CA ILE A 21 19.08 9.29 10.35
C ILE A 21 20.09 9.32 9.19
N LEU A 22 19.88 8.49 8.16
CA LEU A 22 20.73 8.48 6.98
C LEU A 22 20.59 9.81 6.21
N PRO A 23 21.68 10.39 5.70
CA PRO A 23 21.60 11.63 4.91
C PRO A 23 20.75 11.47 3.65
N PHE A 24 19.78 12.37 3.49
CA PHE A 24 18.89 12.48 2.33
C PHE A 24 18.79 13.96 1.90
N HIS A 25 19.48 14.32 0.81
CA HIS A 25 19.63 15.70 0.33
C HIS A 25 20.17 16.65 1.41
N GLY A 26 21.28 16.26 2.05
CA GLY A 26 22.01 17.09 3.02
C GLY A 26 21.41 17.16 4.43
N ARG A 27 20.29 16.46 4.70
CA ARG A 27 19.69 16.34 6.04
C ARG A 27 19.32 14.89 6.36
N PRO A 28 19.28 14.47 7.63
CA PRO A 28 18.78 13.14 8.01
C PRO A 28 17.37 12.88 7.47
N LEU A 29 17.09 11.67 6.99
CA LEU A 29 15.82 11.32 6.34
C LEU A 29 14.58 11.74 7.14
N LEU A 30 14.57 11.50 8.46
CA LEU A 30 13.45 11.85 9.34
C LEU A 30 13.11 13.34 9.33
N CYS A 31 14.10 14.20 9.06
CA CYS A 31 13.88 15.64 9.00
C CYS A 31 12.87 16.02 7.92
N ARG A 32 12.84 15.29 6.79
CA ARG A 32 11.87 15.55 5.71
C ARG A 32 10.43 15.48 6.18
N THR A 33 10.13 14.48 7.01
CA THR A 33 8.79 14.33 7.57
C THR A 33 8.51 15.41 8.61
N LEU A 34 9.46 15.70 9.50
CA LEU A 34 9.29 16.73 10.53
C LEU A 34 9.09 18.13 9.96
N ASP A 35 9.90 18.52 8.97
CA ASP A 35 9.79 19.82 8.29
C ASP A 35 8.38 19.99 7.72
N VAL A 36 7.88 18.99 7.00
CA VAL A 36 6.54 19.04 6.39
C VAL A 36 5.42 19.09 7.44
N LEU A 37 5.59 18.41 8.58
CA LEU A 37 4.62 18.47 9.68
C LEU A 37 4.59 19.87 10.31
N LEU A 38 5.75 20.48 10.55
CA LEU A 38 5.85 21.84 11.10
C LEU A 38 5.30 22.88 10.12
N ASP A 39 5.73 22.83 8.85
CA ASP A 39 5.31 23.75 7.78
C ASP A 39 3.80 23.70 7.54
N SER A 40 3.16 22.56 7.81
CA SER A 40 1.70 22.43 7.67
C SER A 40 0.90 23.29 8.65
N ASN A 41 1.48 23.67 9.80
CA ASN A 41 0.80 24.37 10.89
C ASN A 41 -0.51 23.68 11.38
N VAL A 42 -0.62 22.36 11.17
CA VAL A 42 -1.80 21.56 11.55
C VAL A 42 -1.70 21.01 12.97
N PHE A 43 -0.49 20.67 13.41
CA PHE A 43 -0.28 19.87 14.61
C PHE A 43 0.08 20.74 15.80
N CYS A 44 -0.59 20.50 16.92
CA CYS A 44 -0.25 21.15 18.20
C CYS A 44 0.83 20.38 18.98
N ASP A 45 1.18 19.17 18.54
CA ASP A 45 2.23 18.33 19.10
C ASP A 45 2.88 17.57 17.93
N VAL A 46 4.19 17.74 17.74
CA VAL A 46 4.99 16.92 16.82
C VAL A 46 6.01 16.17 17.67
N THR A 47 5.91 14.85 17.69
CA THR A 47 6.73 13.99 18.54
C THR A 47 7.44 12.91 17.72
N VAL A 48 8.75 12.82 17.88
CA VAL A 48 9.53 11.65 17.45
C VAL A 48 9.51 10.60 18.56
N SER A 49 9.07 9.38 18.25
CA SER A 49 9.18 8.25 19.17
C SER A 49 10.35 7.35 18.78
N THR A 50 11.27 7.11 19.72
CA THR A 50 12.49 6.34 19.47
C THR A 50 12.95 5.62 20.73
N GLU A 51 13.68 4.52 20.57
CA GLU A 51 14.47 3.86 21.62
C GLU A 51 15.90 4.40 21.72
N SER A 52 16.33 5.18 20.72
CA SER A 52 17.73 5.49 20.49
C SER A 52 18.06 6.92 20.90
N GLU A 53 19.00 7.05 21.83
CA GLU A 53 19.51 8.37 22.23
C GLU A 53 20.22 9.09 21.07
N GLU A 54 20.75 8.34 20.12
CA GLU A 54 21.35 8.91 18.91
C GLU A 54 20.30 9.56 18.00
N VAL A 55 19.16 8.90 17.78
CA VAL A 55 18.05 9.52 17.05
C VAL A 55 17.54 10.73 17.81
N ALA A 56 17.44 10.66 19.14
CA ALA A 56 17.05 11.78 19.98
C ALA A 56 18.02 12.97 19.85
N ALA A 57 19.33 12.71 19.83
CA ALA A 57 20.35 13.73 19.63
C ALA A 57 20.22 14.42 18.26
N VAL A 58 20.01 13.64 17.18
CA VAL A 58 19.77 14.18 15.84
C VAL A 58 18.54 15.10 15.81
N VAL A 59 17.45 14.73 16.49
CA VAL A 59 16.26 15.60 16.57
C VAL A 59 16.58 16.90 17.32
N ARG A 60 17.26 16.82 18.47
CA ARG A 60 17.61 18.02 19.26
C ARG A 60 18.64 18.92 18.57
N GLU A 61 19.48 18.37 17.70
CA GLU A 61 20.44 19.12 16.89
C GLU A 61 19.73 19.93 15.78
N HIS A 62 18.72 19.34 15.13
CA HIS A 62 18.08 19.94 13.97
C HIS A 62 16.86 20.81 14.27
N TYR A 63 16.26 20.68 15.45
CA TYR A 63 15.01 21.37 15.80
C TYR A 63 15.12 22.09 17.14
N PRO A 64 14.65 23.34 17.25
CA PRO A 64 14.55 24.06 18.51
C PRO A 64 13.75 23.29 19.57
N ALA A 65 14.11 23.50 20.84
CA ALA A 65 13.34 22.96 21.96
C ALA A 65 11.91 23.54 21.92
N GLY A 66 10.91 22.66 21.79
CA GLY A 66 9.49 23.03 21.75
C GLY A 66 8.83 22.76 20.40
N ASP A 67 9.58 22.78 19.30
CA ASP A 67 9.03 22.53 17.95
C ASP A 67 8.78 21.03 17.73
N VAL A 68 9.76 20.21 18.12
CA VAL A 68 9.68 18.74 18.04
C VAL A 68 10.04 18.13 19.38
N ALA A 69 9.12 17.37 19.95
CA ALA A 69 9.35 16.60 21.16
C ALA A 69 9.98 15.24 20.84
N VAL A 70 10.76 14.71 21.79
CA VAL A 70 11.25 13.32 21.74
C VAL A 70 10.57 12.51 22.84
N LEU A 71 9.96 11.39 22.45
CA LEU A 71 9.39 10.40 23.34
C LEU A 71 10.25 9.13 23.31
N ILE A 72 11.07 8.95 24.33
CA ILE A 72 11.79 7.69 24.54
C ILE A 72 10.76 6.59 24.83
N ARG A 73 10.78 5.53 24.03
CA ARG A 73 9.87 4.38 24.19
C ARG A 73 10.60 3.22 24.88
N PRO A 74 9.89 2.41 25.68
CA PRO A 74 10.48 1.23 26.32
C PRO A 74 10.97 0.21 25.29
N ASP A 75 11.96 -0.60 25.67
CA ASP A 75 12.57 -1.62 24.81
C ASP A 75 11.56 -2.63 24.25
N SER A 76 10.48 -2.91 24.99
CA SER A 76 9.37 -3.75 24.53
C SER A 76 8.69 -3.24 23.26
N LEU A 77 8.83 -1.95 22.95
CA LEU A 77 8.32 -1.30 21.73
C LEU A 77 9.41 -1.00 20.69
N ALA A 78 10.66 -1.38 20.97
CA ALA A 78 11.83 -1.09 20.13
C ALA A 78 12.11 -2.16 19.07
N GLY A 79 11.71 -3.41 19.34
CA GLY A 79 12.01 -4.57 18.50
C GLY A 79 11.44 -4.50 17.08
N ASP A 80 11.99 -5.30 16.17
CA ASP A 80 11.46 -5.46 14.81
C ASP A 80 9.98 -5.89 14.83
N ASP A 81 9.55 -6.64 15.83
CA ASP A 81 8.22 -7.23 15.84
C ASP A 81 7.21 -6.39 16.61
N ALA A 82 7.65 -5.27 17.19
CA ALA A 82 6.77 -4.33 17.88
C ALA A 82 5.74 -3.74 16.91
N PRO A 83 4.43 -3.95 17.14
CA PRO A 83 3.40 -3.36 16.30
C PRO A 83 3.42 -1.83 16.42
N LEU A 84 3.39 -1.11 15.29
CA LEU A 84 3.28 0.36 15.34
C LEU A 84 2.04 0.84 16.09
N ALA A 85 1.00 0.02 16.13
CA ALA A 85 -0.21 0.31 16.88
C ALA A 85 0.09 0.51 18.38
N ARG A 86 0.99 -0.30 18.96
CA ARG A 86 1.45 -0.13 20.36
C ARG A 86 2.31 1.10 20.56
N VAL A 87 3.11 1.48 19.55
CA VAL A 87 3.88 2.73 19.56
C VAL A 87 2.93 3.94 19.54
N ALA A 88 1.85 3.86 18.75
CA ALA A 88 0.80 4.86 18.69
C ALA A 88 0.03 4.96 20.01
N ASP A 89 -0.30 3.84 20.66
CA ASP A 89 -0.94 3.82 21.98
C ASP A 89 -0.07 4.52 23.03
N HIS A 90 1.21 4.13 23.11
CA HIS A 90 2.18 4.75 24.03
C HIS A 90 2.29 6.28 23.84
N TYR A 91 2.26 6.74 22.59
CA TYR A 91 2.20 8.17 22.28
C TYR A 91 0.89 8.83 22.77
N MET A 92 -0.27 8.24 22.45
CA MET A 92 -1.57 8.81 22.77
C MET A 92 -1.86 8.83 24.27
N GLU A 93 -1.41 7.82 25.02
CA GLU A 93 -1.48 7.74 26.48
C GLU A 93 -0.70 8.88 27.14
N ALA A 94 0.49 9.18 26.62
CA ALA A 94 1.33 10.25 27.14
C ALA A 94 0.85 11.67 26.75
N ARG A 95 -0.18 11.82 25.90
CA ARG A 95 -0.76 13.11 25.52
C ARG A 95 -2.29 13.13 25.65
N PRO A 96 -2.86 13.07 26.87
CA PRO A 96 -4.31 12.92 27.08
C PRO A 96 -5.17 14.04 26.46
N ARG A 97 -4.58 15.21 26.17
CA ARG A 97 -5.28 16.37 25.58
C ARG A 97 -5.45 16.30 24.06
N LEU A 98 -4.81 15.35 23.37
CA LEU A 98 -4.99 15.20 21.92
C LEU A 98 -6.33 14.55 21.62
N HIS A 99 -7.07 15.07 20.65
CA HIS A 99 -8.32 14.47 20.18
C HIS A 99 -8.07 13.55 18.97
N TRP A 100 -7.01 13.81 18.22
CA TRP A 100 -6.55 13.00 17.10
C TRP A 100 -5.06 12.74 17.20
N GLY A 101 -4.65 11.54 16.77
CA GLY A 101 -3.27 11.19 16.50
C GLY A 101 -3.06 11.00 15.00
N GLY A 102 -1.89 11.41 14.51
CA GLY A 102 -1.40 11.10 13.17
C GLY A 102 -0.11 10.29 13.27
N LEU A 103 0.06 9.32 12.38
CA LEU A 103 1.24 8.45 12.31
C LEU A 103 1.93 8.69 10.97
N PHE A 104 3.16 9.18 11.04
CA PHE A 104 3.91 9.63 9.88
C PHE A 104 5.28 8.97 9.86
N MET A 105 5.41 7.94 9.03
CA MET A 105 6.67 7.22 8.86
C MET A 105 7.72 8.15 8.21
N PRO A 106 8.96 8.23 8.78
CA PRO A 106 10.08 8.99 8.22
C PRO A 106 10.44 8.60 6.79
N THR A 107 10.12 7.36 6.41
CA THR A 107 10.55 6.71 5.18
C THR A 107 9.76 7.13 3.95
N PHE A 108 8.77 8.01 4.12
CA PHE A 108 8.01 8.65 3.03
C PHE A 108 8.46 10.11 2.90
N PRO A 109 9.58 10.40 2.21
CA PRO A 109 10.18 11.73 2.20
C PRO A 109 9.40 12.76 1.36
N PHE A 110 8.52 12.32 0.45
CA PHE A 110 7.81 13.20 -0.49
C PHE A 110 6.46 13.70 0.01
N ARG A 111 6.23 13.65 1.33
CA ARG A 111 5.02 14.14 1.96
C ARG A 111 4.83 15.65 1.66
N ARG A 112 3.58 16.10 1.56
CA ARG A 112 3.23 17.49 1.21
C ARG A 112 2.41 18.14 2.32
N ALA A 113 2.78 19.37 2.71
CA ALA A 113 2.06 20.14 3.72
C ALA A 113 0.59 20.37 3.35
N GLY A 114 0.30 20.63 2.07
CA GLY A 114 -1.07 20.80 1.57
C GLY A 114 -1.97 19.57 1.81
N ARG A 115 -1.41 18.34 1.78
CA ARG A 115 -2.17 17.11 2.08
C ARG A 115 -2.49 16.99 3.57
N LEU A 116 -1.62 17.49 4.45
CA LEU A 116 -1.89 17.56 5.88
C LEU A 116 -2.98 18.59 6.20
N VAL A 117 -2.97 19.74 5.51
CA VAL A 117 -4.02 20.77 5.62
C VAL A 117 -5.38 20.22 5.14
N GLU A 118 -5.41 19.50 4.02
CA GLU A 118 -6.63 18.83 3.54
C GLU A 118 -7.16 17.81 4.55
N ALA A 119 -6.27 16.97 5.10
CA ALA A 119 -6.63 16.02 6.15
C ALA A 119 -7.21 16.72 7.39
N ALA A 120 -6.60 17.82 7.82
CA ALA A 120 -7.09 18.62 8.94
C ALA A 120 -8.47 19.23 8.65
N ALA A 121 -8.68 19.78 7.45
CA ALA A 121 -9.97 20.32 7.04
C ALA A 121 -11.06 19.24 7.07
N ALA A 122 -10.75 18.04 6.58
CA ALA A 122 -11.66 16.90 6.66
C ALA A 122 -12.00 16.54 8.12
N ILE A 123 -11.03 16.50 9.02
CA ILE A 123 -11.25 16.26 10.46
C ILE A 123 -12.22 17.30 11.05
N HIS A 124 -12.05 18.58 10.70
CA HIS A 124 -12.87 19.66 11.23
C HIS A 124 -14.34 19.62 10.77
N THR A 125 -14.66 18.89 9.68
CA THR A 125 -16.05 18.66 9.29
C THR A 125 -16.83 17.84 10.34
N GLY A 126 -16.14 17.13 11.25
CA GLY A 126 -16.75 16.25 12.24
C GLY A 126 -17.32 14.94 11.66
N TYR A 127 -17.31 14.79 10.34
CA TYR A 127 -17.77 13.56 9.68
C TYR A 127 -16.78 12.40 9.89
N PRO A 128 -15.49 12.51 9.52
CA PRO A 128 -14.61 11.36 9.54
C PRO A 128 -14.20 10.96 10.97
N LEU A 129 -13.98 9.67 11.17
CA LEU A 129 -13.33 9.08 12.35
C LEU A 129 -11.88 8.66 12.06
N ARG A 130 -11.53 8.58 10.77
CA ARG A 130 -10.21 8.26 10.26
C ARG A 130 -9.93 9.06 8.99
N VAL A 131 -8.68 9.45 8.78
CA VAL A 131 -8.19 9.97 7.51
C VAL A 131 -7.05 9.10 7.04
N GLN A 132 -7.11 8.70 5.77
CA GLN A 132 -6.10 7.81 5.24
C GLN A 132 -5.74 8.05 3.77
N ALA A 133 -4.45 7.92 3.46
CA ALA A 133 -3.93 8.05 2.11
C ALA A 133 -4.39 6.91 1.19
N VAL A 134 -4.91 7.26 0.02
CA VAL A 134 -5.36 6.31 -1.01
C VAL A 134 -4.84 6.69 -2.40
N ARG A 135 -4.72 5.67 -3.28
CA ARG A 135 -4.50 5.84 -4.71
C ARG A 135 -5.72 5.40 -5.51
N PRO A 136 -6.27 6.26 -6.38
CA PRO A 136 -7.48 5.94 -7.13
C PRO A 136 -7.21 5.00 -8.32
N GLU A 137 -5.97 4.88 -8.80
CA GLU A 137 -5.63 4.10 -10.01
C GLU A 137 -5.36 2.60 -9.77
N GLN A 138 -5.43 2.11 -8.53
CA GLN A 138 -5.07 0.72 -8.23
C GLN A 138 -6.30 -0.15 -7.99
N HIS A 139 -6.52 -1.14 -8.87
CA HIS A 139 -7.63 -2.11 -8.83
C HIS A 139 -7.26 -3.36 -8.01
N TRP A 140 -6.92 -3.15 -6.74
CA TRP A 140 -6.41 -4.19 -5.84
C TRP A 140 -7.36 -5.36 -5.63
N ASP A 141 -8.66 -5.15 -5.75
CA ASP A 141 -9.69 -6.17 -5.59
C ASP A 141 -9.72 -7.19 -6.75
N GLN A 142 -9.10 -6.85 -7.89
CA GLN A 142 -9.14 -7.66 -9.12
C GLN A 142 -7.80 -8.24 -9.51
N ASP A 143 -6.71 -7.67 -8.99
CA ASP A 143 -5.36 -7.95 -9.50
C ASP A 143 -4.52 -8.84 -8.56
N TYR A 144 -5.07 -9.38 -7.47
CA TYR A 144 -4.30 -10.17 -6.48
C TYR A 144 -4.89 -11.57 -6.29
N PHE A 145 -4.06 -12.60 -6.39
CA PHE A 145 -4.48 -14.01 -6.44
C PHE A 145 -3.63 -14.92 -5.56
N PHE A 146 -4.22 -15.97 -4.96
CA PHE A 146 -3.54 -17.06 -4.24
C PHE A 146 -3.78 -18.41 -4.87
N PRO A 147 -2.85 -19.37 -4.75
CA PRO A 147 -3.09 -20.77 -5.09
C PRO A 147 -4.24 -21.35 -4.25
N HIS A 148 -5.22 -22.00 -4.90
CA HIS A 148 -6.33 -22.68 -4.23
C HIS A 148 -6.83 -23.83 -5.10
N GLY A 149 -7.14 -25.01 -4.54
CA GLY A 149 -7.89 -26.06 -5.26
C GLY A 149 -7.42 -26.40 -6.69
N GLY A 150 -6.11 -26.48 -6.96
CA GLY A 150 -5.58 -26.77 -8.31
C GLY A 150 -5.60 -25.59 -9.29
N GLY A 151 -5.84 -24.38 -8.80
CA GLY A 151 -5.83 -23.13 -9.55
C GLY A 151 -5.49 -21.93 -8.67
N PHE A 152 -6.04 -20.77 -9.00
CA PHE A 152 -5.80 -19.51 -8.31
C PHE A 152 -7.11 -18.77 -8.05
N ALA A 153 -7.33 -18.32 -6.82
CA ALA A 153 -8.51 -17.56 -6.43
C ALA A 153 -8.13 -16.10 -6.13
N PRO A 154 -9.01 -15.12 -6.42
CA PRO A 154 -8.75 -13.73 -6.06
C PRO A 154 -8.75 -13.58 -4.53
N VAL A 155 -7.77 -12.83 -4.01
CA VAL A 155 -7.59 -12.56 -2.57
C VAL A 155 -8.84 -11.88 -1.96
N PHE A 156 -9.61 -11.21 -2.80
CA PHE A 156 -10.63 -10.23 -2.44
C PHE A 156 -12.04 -10.57 -2.95
N ALA A 157 -12.30 -11.86 -3.20
CA ALA A 157 -13.56 -12.34 -3.76
C ALA A 157 -14.79 -11.79 -3.00
N GLY A 158 -15.59 -10.97 -3.68
CA GLY A 158 -16.92 -10.55 -3.20
C GLY A 158 -17.06 -9.12 -2.69
N PHE A 159 -15.98 -8.33 -2.60
CA PHE A 159 -16.05 -6.98 -2.04
C PHE A 159 -15.26 -5.90 -2.80
N PRO A 160 -15.48 -5.77 -4.12
CA PRO A 160 -14.70 -4.87 -4.97
C PRO A 160 -14.74 -3.40 -4.52
N THR A 161 -15.79 -2.99 -3.81
CA THR A 161 -16.00 -1.59 -3.39
C THR A 161 -15.53 -1.27 -1.96
N LEU A 162 -15.27 -2.29 -1.13
CA LEU A 162 -14.90 -2.10 0.29
C LEU A 162 -13.40 -2.17 0.54
N LEU A 163 -12.64 -2.70 -0.42
CA LEU A 163 -11.21 -2.90 -0.29
C LEU A 163 -10.49 -1.70 -0.84
N ARG A 164 -9.92 -0.90 0.05
CA ARG A 164 -9.03 0.18 -0.34
C ARG A 164 -7.81 0.12 0.51
N PHE A 165 -6.75 -0.36 -0.12
CA PHE A 165 -5.43 -0.34 0.45
C PHE A 165 -5.03 1.10 0.74
N SER A 166 -4.37 1.25 1.87
CA SER A 166 -3.96 2.52 2.43
C SER A 166 -2.46 2.57 2.64
N SER A 167 -1.86 3.72 2.34
CA SER A 167 -0.44 3.93 2.59
C SER A 167 -0.26 4.44 4.00
N THR A 168 0.83 4.01 4.62
CA THR A 168 1.27 4.57 5.91
C THR A 168 1.85 5.98 5.77
N SER A 169 1.79 6.56 4.57
CA SER A 169 2.15 7.95 4.32
C SER A 169 1.18 8.93 4.98
N TYR A 170 -0.12 8.66 5.11
CA TYR A 170 -0.98 9.53 5.93
C TYR A 170 -1.99 8.67 6.65
N MET A 171 -1.87 8.59 7.96
CA MET A 171 -2.79 7.86 8.82
C MET A 171 -3.12 8.72 10.02
N LEU A 172 -4.36 9.20 10.08
CA LEU A 172 -4.87 9.93 11.24
C LEU A 172 -6.10 9.22 11.77
N TRP A 173 -6.19 9.12 13.10
CA TRP A 173 -7.29 8.49 13.80
C TRP A 173 -7.74 9.35 14.97
N ARG A 174 -9.03 9.28 15.26
CA ARG A 174 -9.61 9.90 16.44
C ARG A 174 -9.18 9.13 17.70
N ARG A 175 -9.02 9.80 18.84
CA ARG A 175 -8.58 9.17 20.11
C ARG A 175 -9.48 8.01 20.54
N GLU A 176 -10.78 8.10 20.29
CA GLU A 176 -11.76 7.08 20.69
C GLU A 176 -11.83 5.92 19.70
N THR A 177 -11.01 5.95 18.64
CA THR A 177 -10.87 4.89 17.65
C THR A 177 -9.46 4.27 17.57
N PRO A 178 -8.65 4.11 18.66
CA PRO A 178 -7.42 3.35 18.54
C PRO A 178 -7.80 1.86 18.53
N GLN A 179 -7.38 1.15 17.47
CA GLN A 179 -7.53 -0.31 17.34
C GLN A 179 -8.99 -0.81 17.52
N CYS A 180 -9.66 -1.07 16.40
CA CYS A 180 -10.90 -1.86 16.34
C CYS A 180 -12.12 -1.29 17.09
N THR A 181 -12.08 -0.10 17.70
CA THR A 181 -13.30 0.46 18.33
C THR A 181 -14.34 0.85 17.30
N ALA A 182 -13.95 1.27 16.09
CA ALA A 182 -14.92 1.48 15.00
C ALA A 182 -15.78 0.22 14.79
N MET A 183 -15.17 -0.97 14.69
CA MET A 183 -15.89 -2.24 14.51
C MET A 183 -16.61 -2.73 15.77
N ARG A 184 -16.04 -2.53 16.97
CA ARG A 184 -16.75 -2.81 18.25
C ARG A 184 -17.94 -1.87 18.50
N LEU A 185 -17.93 -0.69 17.89
CA LEU A 185 -19.04 0.28 17.88
C LEU A 185 -20.00 0.03 16.68
N GLY A 186 -19.78 -1.03 15.90
CA GLY A 186 -20.64 -1.41 14.77
C GLY A 186 -20.32 -0.76 13.42
N TYR A 187 -19.22 0.00 13.30
CA TYR A 187 -18.80 0.66 12.07
C TYR A 187 -17.86 -0.22 11.23
N ARG A 188 -18.07 -0.25 9.91
CA ARG A 188 -17.14 -0.88 8.97
C ARG A 188 -15.90 0.01 8.76
N LEU A 189 -14.75 -0.57 8.43
CA LEU A 189 -13.50 0.16 8.17
C LEU A 189 -13.64 1.29 7.11
N SER A 190 -14.60 1.15 6.19
CA SER A 190 -14.89 2.11 5.13
C SER A 190 -15.93 3.18 5.52
N GLU A 191 -16.58 3.04 6.67
CA GLU A 191 -17.60 3.99 7.13
C GLU A 191 -16.95 5.16 7.86
N ARG A 192 -17.35 6.39 7.48
CA ARG A 192 -16.82 7.63 8.06
C ARG A 192 -15.29 7.74 7.95
N GLU A 193 -14.73 7.24 6.86
CA GLU A 193 -13.33 7.45 6.48
C GLU A 193 -13.23 8.62 5.50
N HIS A 194 -12.30 9.55 5.74
CA HIS A 194 -11.88 10.49 4.72
C HIS A 194 -10.68 9.95 3.95
N ARG A 195 -10.82 9.84 2.65
CA ARG A 195 -9.82 9.26 1.76
C ARG A 195 -9.00 10.37 1.11
N LEU A 196 -7.79 10.55 1.62
CA LEU A 196 -6.84 11.54 1.14
C LEU A 196 -6.16 10.99 -0.12
N ARG A 197 -6.49 11.55 -1.29
CA ARG A 197 -5.85 11.14 -2.55
C ARG A 197 -4.42 11.66 -2.56
N ILE A 198 -3.45 10.81 -2.88
CA ILE A 198 -2.03 11.18 -2.92
C ILE A 198 -1.43 10.91 -4.30
N ASP A 199 -0.33 11.57 -4.62
CA ASP A 199 0.36 11.38 -5.91
C ASP A 199 1.36 10.21 -5.83
N LEU A 200 1.95 9.82 -6.96
CA LEU A 200 2.85 8.66 -7.05
C LEU A 200 4.15 8.81 -6.26
N GLU A 201 4.76 9.98 -6.29
CA GLU A 201 5.97 10.26 -5.52
C GLU A 201 5.72 10.14 -4.00
N GLU A 202 4.53 10.54 -3.53
CA GLU A 202 4.14 10.46 -2.11
C GLU A 202 3.96 9.01 -1.61
N THR A 203 4.01 8.03 -2.52
CA THR A 203 3.96 6.60 -2.19
C THR A 203 5.32 5.96 -1.97
N VAL A 204 6.41 6.65 -2.32
CA VAL A 204 7.78 6.10 -2.20
C VAL A 204 8.13 5.91 -0.72
N ASP A 205 8.37 4.66 -0.34
CA ASP A 205 8.77 4.22 1.00
C ASP A 205 10.22 3.72 0.97
N ILE A 206 11.14 4.42 1.64
CA ILE A 206 12.56 4.06 1.68
C ILE A 206 12.78 2.90 2.67
N ASP A 207 12.94 1.71 2.12
CA ASP A 207 13.20 0.48 2.88
C ASP A 207 14.51 -0.22 2.48
N THR A 208 14.95 -0.05 1.24
CA THR A 208 16.12 -0.68 0.63
C THR A 208 17.05 0.35 -0.02
N PRO A 209 18.29 -0.04 -0.37
CA PRO A 209 19.18 0.81 -1.17
C PRO A 209 18.58 1.24 -2.52
N ALA A 210 17.78 0.39 -3.16
CA ALA A 210 17.13 0.71 -4.44
C ALA A 210 16.04 1.78 -4.26
N ASP A 211 15.27 1.73 -3.17
CA ASP A 211 14.28 2.77 -2.86
C ASP A 211 14.97 4.10 -2.57
N LEU A 212 16.12 4.06 -1.89
CA LEU A 212 16.92 5.25 -1.62
C LEU A 212 17.47 5.86 -2.92
N ASP A 213 18.00 5.05 -3.83
CA ASP A 213 18.45 5.52 -5.16
C ASP A 213 17.31 6.18 -5.93
N LEU A 214 16.15 5.51 -6.01
CA LEU A 214 14.95 6.07 -6.61
C LEU A 214 14.59 7.42 -5.97
N ALA A 215 14.52 7.48 -4.64
CA ALA A 215 14.17 8.71 -3.94
C ALA A 215 15.19 9.84 -4.18
N LEU A 216 16.49 9.54 -4.26
CA LEU A 216 17.52 10.53 -4.57
C LEU A 216 17.35 11.08 -6.00
N ARG A 217 17.05 10.22 -6.98
CA ARG A 217 16.76 10.64 -8.36
C ARG A 217 15.53 11.54 -8.43
N LEU A 218 14.45 11.18 -7.73
CA LEU A 218 13.22 11.98 -7.71
C LEU A 218 13.45 13.35 -7.06
N ALA A 219 14.16 13.40 -5.94
CA ALA A 219 14.50 14.67 -5.30
C ALA A 219 15.56 15.48 -6.09
N ALA A 220 16.27 14.87 -7.04
CA ALA A 220 17.09 15.57 -8.05
C ALA A 220 16.28 16.06 -9.28
N GLY A 221 14.97 15.80 -9.33
CA GLY A 221 14.07 16.28 -10.39
C GLY A 221 13.60 15.21 -11.38
N ALA A 222 13.99 13.94 -11.19
CA ALA A 222 13.39 12.85 -11.94
C ALA A 222 11.90 12.71 -11.62
N ARG A 223 11.12 12.18 -12.55
CA ARG A 223 9.67 12.01 -12.45
C ARG A 223 9.32 10.54 -12.47
N LEU A 224 8.65 10.11 -11.41
CA LEU A 224 8.05 8.78 -11.34
C LEU A 224 6.68 8.84 -12.01
N THR A 225 6.49 8.04 -13.06
CA THR A 225 5.27 8.01 -13.86
C THR A 225 4.77 6.59 -14.02
N GLN A 226 3.46 6.42 -14.16
CA GLN A 226 2.88 5.14 -14.54
C GLN A 226 3.09 4.92 -16.04
N THR A 227 3.51 3.72 -16.42
CA THR A 227 3.64 3.33 -17.82
C THR A 227 2.29 3.46 -18.52
N PRO A 228 2.16 4.31 -19.55
CA PRO A 228 0.92 4.41 -20.31
C PRO A 228 0.62 3.07 -20.98
N VAL A 229 -0.65 2.68 -20.98
CA VAL A 229 -1.12 1.42 -21.57
C VAL A 229 -2.00 1.70 -22.79
N ALA A 230 -1.89 0.86 -23.80
CA ALA A 230 -2.76 0.87 -24.97
C ALA A 230 -3.38 -0.51 -25.17
N THR A 231 -4.58 -0.53 -25.74
CA THR A 231 -5.31 -1.76 -26.05
C THR A 231 -5.33 -1.98 -27.56
N ARG A 232 -4.92 -3.16 -28.00
CA ARG A 232 -4.92 -3.60 -29.41
C ARG A 232 -5.83 -4.80 -29.59
N THR A 233 -6.37 -4.96 -30.78
CA THR A 233 -7.17 -6.14 -31.14
C THR A 233 -6.26 -7.19 -31.76
N HIS A 234 -6.35 -8.43 -31.26
CA HIS A 234 -5.67 -9.59 -31.84
C HIS A 234 -6.63 -10.80 -31.83
N GLY A 235 -7.24 -11.09 -32.97
CA GLY A 235 -8.24 -12.16 -33.07
C GLY A 235 -9.41 -11.97 -32.08
N PRO A 236 -9.70 -12.96 -31.21
CA PRO A 236 -10.75 -12.88 -30.19
C PRO A 236 -10.31 -12.11 -28.93
N TRP A 237 -9.10 -11.54 -28.92
CA TRP A 237 -8.50 -10.90 -27.74
C TRP A 237 -8.33 -9.40 -27.91
N PHE A 238 -8.48 -8.68 -26.81
CA PHE A 238 -7.87 -7.39 -26.55
C PHE A 238 -6.54 -7.63 -25.83
N VAL A 239 -5.45 -7.13 -26.41
CA VAL A 239 -4.13 -7.13 -25.79
C VAL A 239 -3.89 -5.75 -25.20
N GLN A 240 -3.79 -5.68 -23.87
CA GLN A 240 -3.30 -4.50 -23.18
C GLN A 240 -1.79 -4.64 -23.01
N ALA A 241 -1.06 -3.61 -23.41
CA ALA A 241 0.39 -3.54 -23.41
C ALA A 241 0.85 -2.08 -23.17
N PRO A 242 2.15 -1.81 -22.95
CA PRO A 242 2.66 -0.44 -22.96
C PRO A 242 2.26 0.28 -24.25
N ALA A 243 1.93 1.57 -24.15
CA ALA A 243 1.59 2.38 -25.31
C ALA A 243 2.73 2.45 -26.34
N THR A 244 3.97 2.28 -25.86
CA THR A 244 5.21 2.23 -26.65
C THR A 244 5.51 0.86 -27.25
N ALA A 245 4.77 -0.20 -26.90
CA ALA A 245 5.00 -1.53 -27.44
C ALA A 245 4.85 -1.55 -28.97
N THR A 246 5.75 -2.24 -29.66
CA THR A 246 5.66 -2.48 -31.10
C THR A 246 4.78 -3.69 -31.40
N ASP A 247 4.43 -3.90 -32.67
CA ASP A 247 3.74 -5.13 -33.07
C ASP A 247 4.61 -6.38 -32.86
N ALA A 248 5.94 -6.23 -32.93
CA ALA A 248 6.89 -7.29 -32.61
C ALA A 248 6.85 -7.65 -31.11
N ASP A 249 6.73 -6.67 -30.22
CA ASP A 249 6.61 -6.92 -28.77
C ASP A 249 5.31 -7.65 -28.44
N VAL A 250 4.20 -7.25 -29.09
CA VAL A 250 2.91 -7.93 -28.95
C VAL A 250 2.96 -9.36 -29.48
N ALA A 251 3.60 -9.58 -30.64
CA ALA A 251 3.78 -10.93 -31.17
C ALA A 251 4.63 -11.79 -30.24
N ALA A 252 5.75 -11.26 -29.73
CA ALA A 252 6.61 -11.96 -28.77
C ALA A 252 5.86 -12.31 -27.47
N PHE A 253 5.00 -11.42 -26.98
CA PHE A 253 4.14 -11.70 -25.82
C PHE A 253 3.17 -12.85 -26.08
N LEU A 254 2.49 -12.86 -27.22
CA LEU A 254 1.53 -13.90 -27.60
C LEU A 254 2.22 -15.25 -27.83
N ASP A 255 3.37 -15.26 -28.52
CA ASP A 255 4.19 -16.46 -28.73
C ASP A 255 4.66 -17.03 -27.38
N TRP A 256 5.05 -16.16 -26.45
CA TRP A 256 5.47 -16.56 -25.11
C TRP A 256 4.34 -17.15 -24.25
N LEU A 257 3.09 -16.70 -24.42
CA LEU A 257 1.92 -17.33 -23.79
C LEU A 257 1.70 -18.75 -24.36
N GLY A 258 1.91 -18.92 -25.66
CA GLY A 258 1.76 -20.19 -26.34
C GLY A 258 0.31 -20.55 -26.68
N PRO A 259 0.10 -21.52 -27.59
CA PRO A 259 -1.20 -21.81 -28.17
C PRO A 259 -2.23 -22.33 -27.17
N ASP A 260 -1.80 -23.12 -26.18
CA ASP A 260 -2.71 -23.74 -25.19
C ASP A 260 -3.44 -22.69 -24.35
N LEU A 261 -2.73 -21.63 -23.94
CA LEU A 261 -3.33 -20.53 -23.18
C LEU A 261 -4.24 -19.66 -24.06
N LEU A 262 -3.93 -19.54 -25.36
CA LEU A 262 -4.71 -18.73 -26.30
C LEU A 262 -5.94 -19.45 -26.87
N ALA A 263 -6.06 -20.76 -26.69
CA ALA A 263 -7.07 -21.61 -27.33
C ALA A 263 -8.51 -21.30 -26.92
N ASP A 264 -8.73 -20.88 -25.67
CA ASP A 264 -10.07 -20.62 -25.12
C ASP A 264 -10.20 -19.15 -24.65
N PRO A 265 -10.90 -18.29 -25.40
CA PRO A 265 -11.18 -16.92 -24.98
C PRO A 265 -12.26 -16.80 -23.90
N THR A 266 -12.98 -17.87 -23.55
CA THR A 266 -14.10 -17.79 -22.59
C THR A 266 -13.66 -17.87 -21.14
N ALA A 267 -12.45 -18.36 -20.88
CA ALA A 267 -11.88 -18.47 -19.54
C ALA A 267 -10.85 -17.35 -19.26
N PRO A 268 -10.86 -16.73 -18.07
CA PRO A 268 -9.90 -15.68 -17.71
C PRO A 268 -8.47 -16.23 -17.77
N LEU A 269 -7.55 -15.46 -18.36
CA LEU A 269 -6.12 -15.76 -18.39
C LEU A 269 -5.40 -14.86 -17.38
N LEU A 270 -4.64 -15.48 -16.48
CA LEU A 270 -3.85 -14.73 -15.50
C LEU A 270 -2.37 -14.77 -15.85
N LEU A 271 -1.76 -13.59 -15.87
CA LEU A 271 -0.33 -13.38 -15.92
C LEU A 271 0.12 -12.95 -14.52
N LEU A 272 0.48 -13.93 -13.70
CA LEU A 272 0.80 -13.72 -12.29
C LEU A 272 2.30 -13.54 -12.09
N GLN A 273 2.67 -12.48 -11.37
CA GLN A 273 4.05 -12.19 -10.99
C GLN A 273 4.16 -11.92 -9.49
N LYS A 274 5.39 -11.97 -8.97
CA LYS A 274 5.69 -11.38 -7.66
C LYS A 274 5.55 -9.86 -7.80
N PRO A 275 4.75 -9.18 -6.95
CA PRO A 275 4.55 -7.74 -7.08
C PRO A 275 5.85 -6.98 -6.73
N GLU A 276 6.23 -5.99 -7.54
CA GLU A 276 7.44 -5.18 -7.36
C GLU A 276 7.16 -3.77 -6.81
N PRO A 277 8.10 -3.18 -6.04
CA PRO A 277 7.99 -1.80 -5.59
C PRO A 277 7.87 -0.74 -6.70
N PRO A 278 7.20 0.41 -6.48
CA PRO A 278 6.57 0.86 -5.23
C PRO A 278 5.30 0.05 -4.94
N LEU A 279 5.40 -0.79 -3.90
CA LEU A 279 4.27 -1.49 -3.36
C LEU A 279 3.68 -0.53 -2.37
N PHE A 280 2.42 -0.22 -2.56
CA PHE A 280 1.68 0.53 -1.57
C PHE A 280 1.72 -0.27 -0.27
N THR A 281 2.52 0.16 0.70
CA THR A 281 2.74 -0.60 1.95
C THR A 281 1.43 -0.68 2.69
N ALA A 282 0.70 -1.77 2.47
CA ALA A 282 -0.49 -2.08 3.21
C ALA A 282 -0.07 -2.40 4.64
N ARG A 283 -0.53 -1.61 5.60
CA ARG A 283 -0.74 -2.17 6.94
C ARG A 283 -2.14 -2.75 6.95
N LEU A 284 -2.24 -4.03 6.61
CA LEU A 284 -3.41 -4.84 6.94
C LEU A 284 -3.38 -5.12 8.45
N ALA A 285 -3.33 -4.03 9.24
CA ALA A 285 -3.16 -4.00 10.68
C ALA A 285 -3.94 -5.13 11.33
N ILE A 286 -3.34 -6.11 12.02
CA ILE A 286 -3.91 -7.16 12.90
C ILE A 286 -5.20 -7.91 12.44
N ASP A 287 -5.81 -7.49 11.35
CA ASP A 287 -7.21 -7.66 11.01
C ASP A 287 -7.32 -8.66 9.87
N LEU A 288 -6.24 -9.34 9.45
CA LEU A 288 -6.33 -10.36 8.39
C LEU A 288 -7.35 -11.47 8.74
N ALA A 289 -7.47 -11.78 10.03
CA ALA A 289 -8.47 -12.68 10.57
C ALA A 289 -9.85 -12.02 10.82
N GLU A 290 -9.91 -10.69 11.03
CA GLU A 290 -11.14 -9.92 11.32
C GLU A 290 -11.73 -9.19 10.11
N LEU A 291 -10.97 -9.10 9.02
CA LEU A 291 -11.38 -8.63 7.70
C LEU A 291 -12.25 -9.74 7.15
N HIS A 292 -13.53 -9.69 7.49
CA HIS A 292 -14.59 -10.56 6.96
C HIS A 292 -14.64 -10.63 5.42
N PHE A 293 -13.84 -9.83 4.71
CA PHE A 293 -13.72 -9.74 3.25
C PHE A 293 -12.47 -10.40 2.67
N LEU A 294 -11.49 -10.78 3.49
CA LEU A 294 -10.31 -11.53 3.05
C LEU A 294 -10.61 -13.02 3.11
N ASN A 295 -10.13 -13.76 2.11
CA ASN A 295 -10.18 -15.21 2.19
C ASN A 295 -9.20 -15.71 3.26
N PRO A 296 -9.64 -16.48 4.29
CA PRO A 296 -8.76 -16.96 5.35
C PRO A 296 -7.58 -17.81 4.84
N THR A 297 -7.77 -18.55 3.75
CA THR A 297 -6.72 -19.38 3.12
C THR A 297 -5.65 -18.53 2.43
N ALA A 298 -5.99 -17.32 1.95
CA ALA A 298 -5.00 -16.43 1.33
C ALA A 298 -3.87 -16.04 2.30
N GLN A 299 -4.15 -16.07 3.61
CA GLN A 299 -3.15 -15.84 4.65
C GLN A 299 -1.97 -16.82 4.55
N ASP A 300 -2.24 -18.10 4.30
CA ASP A 300 -1.23 -19.16 4.28
C ASP A 300 -0.30 -19.06 3.07
N HIS A 301 -0.72 -18.34 2.04
CA HIS A 301 0.02 -18.13 0.80
C HIS A 301 0.85 -16.85 0.78
N THR A 302 0.96 -16.17 1.92
CA THR A 302 1.77 -14.96 2.09
C THR A 302 3.26 -15.30 2.11
N TRP A 303 4.05 -14.85 1.12
CA TRP A 303 5.52 -15.04 1.15
C TRP A 303 6.30 -14.03 1.98
N SER A 304 5.64 -13.19 2.80
CA SER A 304 6.36 -12.25 3.66
C SER A 304 7.03 -13.06 4.77
N PRO A 305 8.37 -13.22 4.77
CA PRO A 305 9.03 -14.05 5.77
C PRO A 305 8.83 -13.48 7.18
N ARG A 306 8.62 -12.17 7.26
CA ARG A 306 8.32 -11.45 8.50
C ARG A 306 6.90 -11.68 8.97
N TYR A 307 5.91 -11.70 8.08
CA TYR A 307 4.53 -12.06 8.47
C TYR A 307 4.50 -13.47 9.07
N VAL A 308 5.08 -14.44 8.36
CA VAL A 308 5.18 -15.85 8.79
C VAL A 308 5.84 -15.97 10.16
N THR A 309 6.86 -15.16 10.43
CA THR A 309 7.62 -15.25 11.68
C THR A 309 6.99 -14.48 12.85
N THR A 310 6.31 -13.36 12.58
CA THR A 310 6.08 -12.32 13.60
C THR A 310 4.62 -11.93 13.78
N ALA A 311 3.73 -12.37 12.87
CA ALA A 311 2.36 -11.86 12.73
C ALA A 311 2.27 -10.32 12.61
N ASN A 312 3.40 -9.63 12.35
CA ASN A 312 3.43 -8.19 12.16
C ASN A 312 2.83 -7.85 10.80
N THR A 313 1.76 -7.09 10.85
CA THR A 313 0.86 -6.84 9.73
C THR A 313 1.28 -5.66 8.86
N ALA A 314 2.54 -5.25 8.93
CA ALA A 314 3.07 -4.11 8.20
C ALA A 314 3.48 -4.43 6.75
N HIS A 315 2.74 -5.32 6.09
CA HIS A 315 3.12 -5.90 4.81
C HIS A 315 1.93 -6.05 3.85
N CYS A 316 2.15 -5.73 2.58
CA CYS A 316 1.29 -6.11 1.46
C CYS A 316 1.13 -7.63 1.46
N LEU A 317 -0.11 -8.13 1.35
CA LEU A 317 -0.37 -9.55 1.11
C LEU A 317 0.39 -9.99 -0.14
N PRO A 318 1.52 -10.70 -0.01
CA PRO A 318 2.35 -11.10 -1.13
C PRO A 318 1.87 -12.48 -1.54
N VAL A 319 0.94 -12.46 -2.49
CA VAL A 319 0.20 -13.65 -2.89
C VAL A 319 0.36 -13.97 -4.35
N TYR A 320 0.21 -13.00 -5.26
CA TYR A 320 0.62 -12.93 -6.67
C TYR A 320 -0.15 -11.75 -7.23
N GLN A 321 0.47 -10.95 -8.08
CA GLN A 321 -0.22 -9.85 -8.76
C GLN A 321 -0.37 -10.15 -10.24
N GLN A 322 -1.59 -9.97 -10.77
CA GLN A 322 -1.85 -9.91 -12.19
C GLN A 322 -1.10 -8.71 -12.79
N SER A 323 -0.37 -8.92 -13.89
CA SER A 323 0.39 -7.84 -14.53
C SER A 323 -0.49 -6.61 -14.79
N PRO A 324 -0.08 -5.41 -14.33
CA PRO A 324 -0.84 -4.18 -14.55
C PRO A 324 -0.68 -3.63 -15.97
N ILE A 325 0.27 -4.14 -16.75
CA ILE A 325 0.66 -3.58 -18.06
C ILE A 325 0.39 -4.57 -19.20
N TRP A 326 0.70 -5.85 -19.00
CA TRP A 326 0.54 -6.90 -20.01
C TRP A 326 -0.67 -7.77 -19.68
N ARG A 327 -1.80 -7.54 -20.36
CA ARG A 327 -3.05 -8.29 -20.13
C ARG A 327 -3.65 -8.80 -21.43
N LEU A 328 -4.31 -9.96 -21.33
CA LEU A 328 -5.12 -10.50 -22.39
C LEU A 328 -6.58 -10.57 -21.91
N VAL A 329 -7.46 -9.84 -22.58
CA VAL A 329 -8.87 -9.72 -22.22
C VAL A 329 -9.70 -10.22 -23.39
N ALA A 330 -10.65 -11.11 -23.16
CA ALA A 330 -11.50 -11.61 -24.23
C ALA A 330 -12.41 -10.50 -24.77
N ARG A 331 -12.59 -10.43 -26.08
CA ARG A 331 -13.43 -9.39 -26.70
C ARG A 331 -14.90 -9.56 -26.36
N ASP A 332 -15.33 -10.81 -26.24
CA ASP A 332 -16.72 -11.18 -25.94
C ASP A 332 -16.97 -11.35 -24.42
N THR A 333 -16.13 -10.72 -23.57
CA THR A 333 -16.24 -10.84 -22.12
C THR A 333 -17.65 -10.42 -21.64
N PRO A 334 -18.27 -11.14 -20.68
CA PRO A 334 -19.61 -10.85 -20.16
C PRO A 334 -19.80 -9.49 -19.49
N LEU A 335 -18.76 -8.65 -19.38
CA LEU A 335 -18.87 -7.26 -18.90
C LEU A 335 -19.78 -6.38 -19.78
N LEU A 336 -20.10 -6.82 -21.00
CA LEU A 336 -21.08 -6.17 -21.88
C LEU A 336 -22.52 -6.70 -21.71
N ALA A 337 -22.72 -7.77 -20.94
CA ALA A 337 -24.06 -8.26 -20.65
C ALA A 337 -24.80 -7.26 -19.72
N PRO A 338 -26.11 -7.03 -19.91
CA PRO A 338 -26.88 -6.19 -19.01
C PRO A 338 -26.74 -6.70 -17.56
N PRO A 339 -26.60 -5.82 -16.56
CA PRO A 339 -26.55 -6.25 -15.17
C PRO A 339 -27.84 -7.01 -14.84
N CYS A 340 -27.70 -8.25 -14.40
CA CYS A 340 -28.83 -9.05 -13.94
C CYS A 340 -29.10 -8.79 -12.45
N PRO A 341 -30.36 -8.89 -11.99
CA PRO A 341 -30.66 -8.87 -10.56
C PRO A 341 -29.93 -10.00 -9.86
N VAL A 342 -28.93 -9.66 -9.05
CA VAL A 342 -28.24 -10.61 -8.16
C VAL A 342 -28.94 -10.66 -6.81
N SER A 343 -29.03 -11.85 -6.24
CA SER A 343 -29.53 -12.02 -4.87
C SER A 343 -28.68 -11.20 -3.90
N ARG A 344 -29.34 -10.38 -3.08
CA ARG A 344 -28.69 -9.59 -2.02
C ARG A 344 -28.53 -10.37 -0.71
N ALA A 345 -29.01 -11.61 -0.65
CA ALA A 345 -29.02 -12.42 0.57
C ALA A 345 -27.60 -12.70 1.14
N GLY A 346 -26.56 -12.62 0.30
CA GLY A 346 -25.16 -12.78 0.69
C GLY A 346 -24.36 -11.48 0.79
N LEU A 347 -24.97 -10.29 0.71
CA LEU A 347 -24.24 -9.02 0.84
C LEU A 347 -23.54 -8.95 2.22
N GLY A 348 -22.22 -8.87 2.21
CA GLY A 348 -21.41 -8.85 3.45
C GLY A 348 -20.82 -10.20 3.84
N GLN A 349 -21.14 -11.29 3.13
CA GLN A 349 -20.47 -12.58 3.27
C GLN A 349 -19.34 -12.74 2.22
N PRO A 350 -18.14 -13.23 2.60
CA PRO A 350 -17.08 -13.57 1.66
C PRO A 350 -17.55 -14.59 0.64
N ILE A 351 -17.19 -14.37 -0.63
CA ILE A 351 -17.42 -15.37 -1.68
C ILE A 351 -16.42 -16.50 -1.47
N ALA A 352 -16.88 -17.75 -1.56
CA ALA A 352 -16.02 -18.92 -1.46
C ALA A 352 -14.96 -18.91 -2.58
N ALA A 353 -13.71 -19.27 -2.27
CA ALA A 353 -12.61 -19.24 -3.24
C ALA A 353 -12.90 -20.09 -4.48
N GLU A 354 -13.58 -21.21 -4.27
CA GLU A 354 -14.01 -22.17 -5.28
C GLU A 354 -14.93 -21.53 -6.33
N GLU A 355 -15.77 -20.57 -5.94
CA GLU A 355 -16.71 -19.89 -6.84
C GLU A 355 -16.02 -18.89 -7.79
N ARG A 356 -14.76 -18.52 -7.51
CA ARG A 356 -13.96 -17.56 -8.29
C ARG A 356 -12.62 -18.14 -8.74
N LEU A 357 -12.49 -19.45 -8.73
CA LEU A 357 -11.26 -20.14 -9.05
C LEU A 357 -10.92 -20.03 -10.55
N VAL A 358 -9.69 -19.61 -10.84
CA VAL A 358 -9.09 -19.70 -12.17
C VAL A 358 -8.21 -20.96 -12.24
N PRO A 359 -8.47 -21.92 -13.13
CA PRO A 359 -7.69 -23.17 -13.20
C PRO A 359 -6.20 -22.92 -13.47
N ALA A 360 -5.30 -23.74 -12.92
CA ALA A 360 -3.85 -23.54 -13.10
C ALA A 360 -3.42 -23.56 -14.58
N GLY A 361 -4.09 -24.34 -15.43
CA GLY A 361 -3.86 -24.35 -16.88
C GLY A 361 -4.24 -23.05 -17.60
N ARG A 362 -4.81 -22.07 -16.90
CA ARG A 362 -5.15 -20.73 -17.38
C ARG A 362 -4.27 -19.63 -16.76
N VAL A 363 -3.25 -20.03 -16.01
CA VAL A 363 -2.34 -19.13 -15.31
C VAL A 363 -0.93 -19.32 -15.83
N ARG A 364 -0.30 -18.20 -16.20
CA ARG A 364 1.12 -18.12 -16.50
C ARG A 364 1.81 -17.38 -15.36
N PHE A 365 2.63 -18.11 -14.62
CA PHE A 365 3.47 -17.53 -13.58
C PHE A 365 4.77 -16.99 -14.18
N VAL A 366 5.20 -15.81 -13.73
CA VAL A 366 6.49 -15.22 -14.09
C VAL A 366 7.27 -14.85 -12.85
N GLU A 367 8.42 -15.50 -12.66
CA GLU A 367 9.29 -15.20 -11.52
C GLU A 367 10.03 -13.87 -11.69
N ASP A 368 10.55 -13.63 -12.89
CA ASP A 368 11.24 -12.42 -13.29
C ASP A 368 10.68 -11.97 -14.65
N MET A 369 9.71 -11.05 -14.61
CA MET A 369 9.14 -10.50 -15.84
C MET A 369 10.12 -9.54 -16.53
N ALA A 370 11.07 -8.95 -15.79
CA ALA A 370 12.03 -7.99 -16.32
C ALA A 370 13.01 -8.61 -17.33
N GLY A 371 13.25 -9.92 -17.24
CA GLY A 371 14.05 -10.65 -18.22
C GLY A 371 13.36 -10.95 -19.55
N LEU A 372 12.05 -10.67 -19.70
CA LEU A 372 11.32 -10.97 -20.94
C LEU A 372 11.57 -9.90 -22.02
N PRO A 373 11.71 -10.28 -23.30
CA PRO A 373 12.12 -9.36 -24.36
C PRO A 373 11.11 -8.25 -24.65
N PHE A 374 9.82 -8.50 -24.37
CA PHE A 374 8.75 -7.53 -24.53
C PHE A 374 8.51 -6.71 -23.26
N TYR A 375 9.18 -7.00 -22.13
CA TYR A 375 8.78 -6.43 -20.85
C TYR A 375 9.05 -4.93 -20.75
N GLN A 376 8.06 -4.25 -20.19
CA GLN A 376 8.19 -2.91 -19.66
C GLN A 376 7.37 -2.86 -18.36
N GLY A 377 8.00 -2.36 -17.30
CA GLY A 377 7.41 -2.33 -15.96
C GLY A 377 6.22 -1.38 -15.83
N ALA A 378 5.54 -1.45 -14.68
CA ALA A 378 4.36 -0.65 -14.38
C ALA A 378 4.65 0.85 -14.19
N TYR A 379 5.89 1.16 -13.86
CA TYR A 379 6.34 2.51 -13.57
C TYR A 379 7.65 2.79 -14.28
N THR A 380 7.81 4.03 -14.72
CA THR A 380 9.03 4.54 -15.35
C THR A 380 9.54 5.74 -14.60
N VAL A 381 10.86 5.84 -14.49
CA VAL A 381 11.56 7.02 -13.95
C VAL A 381 12.18 7.75 -15.13
N ALA A 382 11.66 8.93 -15.44
CA ALA A 382 12.17 9.79 -16.51
C ALA A 382 12.85 11.02 -15.90
N GLY A 383 14.02 11.40 -16.43
CA GLY A 383 14.83 12.49 -15.87
C GLY A 383 16.29 12.08 -15.81
#